data_AF-A0A496WC76-F1
#
_entry.id   AF-A0A496WC76-F1
#
_cell.length_a   1.000
_cell.length_b   1.000
_cell.length_c   1.000
_cell.angle_alpha   90.00
_cell.angle_beta   90.00
_cell.angle_gamma   90.00
#
_symmetry.space_group_name_H-M   'P 1'
#
loop_
_entity.id
_entity.type
_entity.pdbx_description
1 polymer ?
#
loop_
_entity_poly.entity_id
_entity_poly.type
_entity_poly.pdbx_seq_one_letter_code
_entity_poly.pdbx_strand_id
1 'polypeptide(L)'
;YSVIANHGRQLDLSLIKVNPEDIPDNEISRTVMKASTAKMVLQMLEQVVGPQGTATRAAVDGYRIAGKTGTVKKSVDGGYQEDDYMAIFAGMAPASNPRLVMAVVIDEPSQNGYYGGQVAAPVFQEVMSNALRILDIAPDDLSELARSNGVEPGA
;
A
#
# COMPACT_ATOMS: atom_id res chain seq x y z
N TYR A 1 3.06 -7.62 3.11
CA TYR A 1 2.04 -6.57 3.26
C TYR A 1 0.75 -7.10 3.87
N SER A 2 0.11 -8.14 3.33
CA SER A 2 -1.10 -8.78 3.91
C SER A 2 -0.97 -9.12 5.39
N VAL A 3 0.16 -9.70 5.80
CA VAL A 3 0.47 -9.99 7.20
C VAL A 3 0.41 -8.73 8.08
N ILE A 4 1.03 -7.63 7.64
CA ILE A 4 1.07 -6.38 8.40
C ILE A 4 -0.33 -5.80 8.50
N ALA A 5 -1.06 -5.78 7.37
CA ALA A 5 -2.45 -5.36 7.29
C ALA A 5 -3.38 -6.16 8.21
N ASN A 6 -3.13 -7.47 8.36
CA ASN A 6 -3.93 -8.39 9.18
C ASN A 6 -3.31 -8.64 10.58
N HIS A 7 -2.78 -7.58 11.20
CA HIS A 7 -2.31 -7.62 12.59
C HIS A 7 -1.29 -8.72 12.91
N GLY A 8 -0.43 -9.06 11.94
CA GLY A 8 0.62 -10.07 12.09
C GLY A 8 0.19 -11.52 11.81
N ARG A 9 -1.03 -11.72 11.30
CA ARG A 9 -1.54 -13.03 10.89
C ARG A 9 -1.43 -13.19 9.37
N GLN A 10 -0.78 -14.26 8.94
CA GLN A 10 -0.69 -14.63 7.53
C GLN A 10 -1.96 -15.36 7.10
N LEU A 11 -2.65 -14.83 6.08
CA LEU A 11 -3.75 -15.49 5.40
C LEU A 11 -3.23 -16.25 4.18
N ASP A 12 -3.79 -17.42 3.93
CA ASP A 12 -3.61 -18.10 2.65
C ASP A 12 -4.38 -17.36 1.55
N LEU A 13 -3.75 -17.24 0.38
CA LEU A 13 -4.34 -16.56 -0.77
C LEU A 13 -5.31 -17.50 -1.47
N SER A 14 -6.46 -16.96 -1.88
CA SER A 14 -7.41 -17.68 -2.72
C SER A 14 -7.78 -16.85 -3.94
N LEU A 15 -7.81 -17.50 -5.11
CA LEU A 15 -8.37 -16.95 -6.35
C LEU A 15 -9.87 -17.23 -6.47
N ILE A 16 -10.39 -18.14 -5.64
CA ILE A 16 -11.82 -18.48 -5.58
C ILE A 16 -12.42 -17.74 -4.40
N LYS A 17 -13.68 -17.30 -4.52
CA LYS A 17 -14.39 -16.67 -3.41
C LYS A 17 -14.41 -17.63 -2.21
N VAL A 18 -13.90 -17.15 -1.08
CA VAL A 18 -13.95 -17.84 0.20
C VAL A 18 -14.92 -17.07 1.09
N ASN A 19 -15.90 -17.76 1.67
CA ASN A 19 -16.73 -17.13 2.69
C ASN A 19 -16.00 -17.20 4.03
N PRO A 20 -15.98 -16.12 4.83
CA PRO A 20 -15.33 -16.11 6.14
C PRO A 20 -15.81 -17.22 7.08
N GLU A 21 -17.06 -17.66 6.91
CA GLU A 21 -17.70 -18.72 7.69
C GLU A 21 -17.18 -20.12 7.34
N ASP A 22 -16.70 -20.29 6.11
CA ASP A 22 -16.23 -21.59 5.59
C ASP A 22 -14.79 -21.87 5.98
N ILE A 23 -14.10 -20.89 6.56
CA ILE A 23 -12.69 -21.03 6.86
C ILE A 23 -12.52 -21.51 8.31
N PRO A 24 -11.88 -22.68 8.55
CA PRO A 24 -11.64 -23.18 9.90
C PRO A 24 -10.65 -22.29 10.66
N ASP A 25 -10.94 -21.98 11.93
CA ASP A 25 -10.09 -21.13 12.80
C ASP A 25 -8.60 -21.53 12.83
N ASN A 26 -8.32 -22.82 12.60
CA ASN A 26 -6.98 -23.41 12.60
C ASN A 26 -6.27 -23.42 11.23
N GLU A 27 -6.96 -23.16 10.12
CA GLU A 27 -6.38 -23.20 8.76
C GLU A 27 -6.09 -21.82 8.16
N ILE A 28 -6.67 -20.74 8.71
CA ILE A 28 -6.64 -19.42 8.06
C ILE A 28 -5.40 -18.60 8.38
N SER A 29 -4.78 -18.82 9.53
CA SER A 29 -3.98 -17.77 10.14
C SER A 29 -2.77 -18.31 10.90
N ARG A 30 -1.62 -18.35 10.23
CA ARG A 30 -0.34 -18.48 10.93
C ARG A 30 0.00 -17.12 11.54
N THR A 31 0.09 -17.05 12.87
CA THR A 31 0.65 -15.87 13.52
C THR A 31 2.15 -15.83 13.25
N VAL A 32 2.60 -14.82 12.51
CA VAL A 32 4.03 -14.62 12.17
C VAL A 32 4.65 -13.46 12.94
N MET A 33 3.84 -12.54 13.47
CA MET A 33 4.28 -11.49 14.39
C MET A 33 3.15 -11.05 15.33
N LYS A 34 3.51 -10.37 16.42
CA LYS A 34 2.52 -9.78 17.33
C LYS A 34 1.77 -8.65 16.65
N ALA A 35 0.49 -8.48 16.99
CA ALA A 35 -0.34 -7.37 16.50
C ALA A 35 0.27 -5.99 16.80
N SER A 36 0.91 -5.83 17.97
CA SER A 36 1.61 -4.59 18.32
C SER A 36 2.81 -4.32 17.41
N THR A 37 3.56 -5.34 17.02
CA THR A 37 4.66 -5.23 16.06
C THR A 37 4.14 -4.84 14.68
N ALA A 38 3.09 -5.50 14.19
CA ALA A 38 2.46 -5.15 12.92
C ALA A 38 1.98 -3.69 12.91
N LYS A 39 1.35 -3.23 13.99
CA LYS A 39 0.91 -1.85 14.15
C LYS A 39 2.06 -0.85 14.11
N MET A 40 3.17 -1.12 14.80
CA MET A 40 4.36 -0.25 14.76
C MET A 40 4.93 -0.16 13.34
N VAL A 41 5.05 -1.29 12.63
CA VAL A 41 5.54 -1.31 11.25
C VAL A 41 4.61 -0.55 10.32
N LEU A 42 3.30 -0.71 10.48
CA LEU A 42 2.30 0.03 9.72
C LEU A 42 2.46 1.55 9.90
N GLN A 43 2.62 2.01 11.14
CA GLN A 43 2.83 3.44 11.44
C GLN A 43 4.12 3.98 10.79
N MET A 44 5.19 3.18 10.76
CA MET A 44 6.42 3.56 10.05
C MET A 44 6.20 3.64 8.53
N LEU A 45 5.39 2.75 7.97
CA LEU A 45 5.06 2.74 6.54
C LEU A 45 4.14 3.91 6.13
N GLU A 46 3.28 4.40 7.02
CA GLU A 46 2.48 5.62 6.78
C GLU A 46 3.39 6.83 6.52
N GLN A 47 4.48 6.97 7.27
CA GLN A 47 5.43 8.08 7.12
C GLN A 47 6.11 8.14 5.75
N VAL A 48 6.14 7.03 5.02
CA VAL A 48 6.75 6.96 3.67
C VAL A 48 5.91 7.71 2.63
N VAL A 49 4.59 7.76 2.82
CA VAL A 49 3.65 8.43 1.91
C VAL A 49 3.35 9.85 2.37
N GLY A 50 3.63 10.17 3.63
CA GLY A 50 3.48 11.52 4.18
C GLY A 50 4.38 12.58 3.52
N PRO A 51 4.22 13.88 3.85
CA PRO A 51 4.84 15.00 3.15
C PRO A 51 6.38 14.97 3.07
N GLN A 52 7.03 14.33 4.05
CA GLN A 52 8.49 14.19 4.13
C GLN A 52 8.98 12.81 3.64
N GLY A 53 8.07 12.02 3.06
CA GLY A 53 8.30 10.64 2.67
C GLY A 53 8.85 10.50 1.24
N THR A 54 9.25 9.27 0.90
CA THR A 54 9.84 8.96 -0.42
C THR A 54 8.81 8.56 -1.48
N ALA A 55 7.54 8.43 -1.11
CA ALA A 55 6.48 7.98 -2.02
C ALA A 55 5.20 8.82 -1.88
N THR A 56 5.37 10.14 -1.81
CA THR A 56 4.27 11.12 -1.69
C THR A 56 3.20 10.98 -2.77
N ARG A 57 3.59 10.55 -3.97
CA ARG A 57 2.65 10.33 -5.11
C ARG A 57 1.70 9.14 -4.92
N ALA A 58 1.85 8.35 -3.86
CA ALA A 58 0.92 7.27 -3.51
C ALA A 58 -0.23 7.72 -2.61
N ALA A 59 -0.25 9.00 -2.19
CA ALA A 59 -1.28 9.54 -1.31
C ALA A 59 -2.65 9.51 -1.98
N VAL A 60 -3.69 9.13 -1.24
CA VAL A 60 -5.07 9.08 -1.72
C VAL A 60 -5.91 9.99 -0.84
N ASP A 61 -6.55 10.99 -1.45
CA ASP A 61 -7.40 11.94 -0.75
C ASP A 61 -8.45 11.24 0.12
N GLY A 62 -8.54 11.63 1.39
CA GLY A 62 -9.49 11.02 2.34
C GLY A 62 -8.98 9.76 3.04
N TYR A 63 -7.83 9.20 2.64
CA TYR A 63 -7.32 7.94 3.19
C TYR A 63 -5.87 8.03 3.61
N ARG A 64 -5.58 7.44 4.76
CA ARG A 64 -4.22 7.14 5.18
C ARG A 64 -3.70 5.94 4.41
N ILE A 65 -2.54 6.11 3.81
CA ILE A 65 -1.87 5.07 3.02
C ILE A 65 -0.57 4.67 3.72
N ALA A 66 -0.36 3.37 3.88
CA ALA A 66 0.89 2.81 4.38
C ALA A 66 1.55 1.99 3.27
N GLY A 67 2.78 2.33 2.88
CA GLY A 67 3.44 1.65 1.77
C GLY A 67 4.94 1.90 1.66
N LYS A 68 5.57 1.22 0.70
CA LYS A 68 6.98 1.41 0.36
C LYS A 68 7.19 1.36 -1.15
N THR A 69 8.09 2.21 -1.61
CA THR A 69 8.66 2.16 -2.96
C THR A 69 9.89 1.27 -2.98
N GLY A 70 10.05 0.51 -4.07
CA GLY A 70 11.25 -0.22 -4.43
C GLY A 70 11.71 0.15 -5.83
N THR A 71 13.01 0.09 -6.07
CA THR A 71 13.60 0.20 -7.41
C THR A 71 14.75 -0.79 -7.46
N VAL A 72 14.65 -1.73 -8.39
CA VAL A 72 15.58 -2.87 -8.50
C VAL A 72 16.23 -2.80 -9.88
N LYS A 73 17.56 -2.94 -9.94
CA LYS A 73 18.27 -3.15 -11.22
C LYS A 73 18.09 -4.59 -11.65
N LYS A 74 17.68 -4.82 -12.90
CA LYS A 74 17.56 -6.19 -13.43
C LYS A 74 18.95 -6.83 -13.53
N SER A 75 19.03 -8.07 -13.07
CA SER A 75 20.22 -8.92 -13.20
C SER A 75 20.01 -9.83 -14.41
N VAL A 76 20.95 -9.82 -15.34
CA VAL A 76 20.95 -10.71 -16.51
C VAL A 76 22.34 -11.32 -16.62
N ASP A 77 22.36 -12.66 -16.65
CA ASP A 77 23.49 -13.57 -16.85
C ASP A 77 24.89 -12.99 -16.52
N GLY A 78 25.20 -12.91 -15.21
CA GLY A 78 26.53 -12.54 -14.71
C GLY A 78 26.73 -11.07 -14.33
N GLY A 79 25.73 -10.19 -14.49
CA GLY A 79 25.81 -8.79 -14.06
C GLY A 79 24.45 -8.08 -13.96
N TYR A 80 24.49 -6.80 -13.54
CA TYR A 80 23.32 -5.92 -13.63
C TYR A 80 23.32 -5.23 -15.00
N GLN A 81 22.18 -5.20 -15.69
CA GLN A 81 22.04 -4.35 -16.87
C GLN A 81 22.01 -2.87 -16.45
N GLU A 82 22.63 -2.00 -17.24
CA GLU A 82 22.82 -0.59 -16.87
C GLU A 82 21.51 0.20 -16.89
N ASP A 83 20.59 -0.15 -17.80
CA ASP A 83 19.40 0.63 -18.11
C ASP A 83 18.07 -0.08 -17.79
N ASP A 84 18.10 -1.33 -17.32
CA ASP A 84 16.89 -2.10 -17.02
C ASP A 84 16.54 -2.02 -15.53
N TYR A 85 15.41 -1.40 -15.23
CA TYR A 85 14.92 -1.20 -13.86
C TYR A 85 13.53 -1.79 -13.68
N MET A 86 13.26 -2.31 -12.48
CA MET A 86 11.93 -2.66 -12.02
C MET A 86 11.48 -1.68 -10.95
N ALA A 87 10.41 -0.95 -11.24
CA ALA A 87 9.79 0.02 -10.35
C ALA A 87 8.64 -0.67 -9.58
N ILE A 88 8.69 -0.62 -8.26
CA ILE A 88 7.69 -1.29 -7.40
C ILE A 88 7.11 -0.30 -6.42
N PHE A 89 5.79 -0.36 -6.24
CA PHE A 89 5.14 0.22 -5.07
C PHE A 89 4.21 -0.81 -4.44
N ALA A 90 4.37 -1.07 -3.16
CA ALA A 90 3.49 -1.94 -2.41
C ALA A 90 2.92 -1.19 -1.21
N GLY A 91 1.62 -1.29 -1.01
CA GLY A 91 0.93 -0.53 0.03
C GLY A 91 -0.41 -1.12 0.43
N MET A 92 -1.01 -0.50 1.44
CA MET A 92 -2.29 -0.89 2.02
C MET A 92 -3.11 0.32 2.44
N ALA A 93 -4.42 0.16 2.42
CA ALA A 93 -5.38 1.22 2.77
C ALA A 93 -6.70 0.63 3.33
N PRO A 94 -7.43 1.38 4.17
CA PRO A 94 -6.98 2.54 4.94
C PRO A 94 -5.96 2.13 6.00
N ALA A 95 -5.00 2.97 6.37
CA ALA A 95 -3.92 2.57 7.29
C ALA A 95 -4.44 2.29 8.71
N SER A 96 -5.48 2.98 9.16
CA SER A 96 -6.10 2.70 10.47
C SER A 96 -6.66 1.30 10.62
N ASN A 97 -7.27 0.79 9.56
CA ASN A 97 -7.93 -0.50 9.51
C ASN A 97 -7.82 -1.06 8.08
N PRO A 98 -6.67 -1.64 7.71
CA PRO A 98 -6.39 -2.05 6.33
C PRO A 98 -7.42 -3.04 5.79
N ARG A 99 -8.01 -2.68 4.64
CA ARG A 99 -8.97 -3.53 3.93
C ARG A 99 -8.40 -4.07 2.62
N LEU A 100 -7.49 -3.32 2.02
CA LEU A 100 -6.87 -3.64 0.74
C LEU A 100 -5.35 -3.61 0.87
N VAL A 101 -4.71 -4.54 0.17
CA VAL A 101 -3.28 -4.56 -0.06
C VAL A 101 -3.07 -4.62 -1.57
N MET A 102 -2.20 -3.79 -2.09
CA MET A 102 -1.88 -3.76 -3.51
C MET A 102 -0.38 -3.63 -3.73
N ALA A 103 0.11 -4.33 -4.75
CA ALA A 103 1.45 -4.18 -5.26
C ALA A 103 1.37 -3.85 -6.75
N VAL A 104 2.02 -2.76 -7.15
CA VAL A 104 2.18 -2.34 -8.53
C VAL A 104 3.64 -2.56 -8.92
N VAL A 105 3.86 -3.29 -10.00
CA VAL A 105 5.17 -3.56 -10.57
C VAL A 105 5.17 -3.06 -12.00
N ILE A 106 6.14 -2.21 -12.33
CA ILE A 106 6.36 -1.70 -13.68
C ILE A 106 7.74 -2.18 -14.10
N ASP A 107 7.75 -2.95 -15.19
CA ASP A 107 8.95 -3.51 -15.77
C ASP A 107 9.49 -2.59 -16.87
N GLU A 108 10.80 -2.32 -16.84
CA GLU A 108 11.53 -1.49 -17.81
C GLU A 108 10.82 -0.14 -18.14
N PRO A 109 10.60 0.73 -17.13
CA PRO A 109 9.99 2.03 -17.38
C PRO A 109 10.92 2.88 -18.26
N SER A 110 10.48 3.18 -19.49
CA SER A 110 11.30 3.80 -20.53
C SER A 110 11.13 5.32 -20.69
N GLN A 111 10.07 5.92 -20.15
CA GLN A 111 9.81 7.37 -20.21
C GLN A 111 9.46 7.96 -18.84
N ASN A 112 9.92 9.20 -18.59
CA ASN A 112 9.55 10.06 -17.44
C ASN A 112 10.00 9.61 -16.04
N GLY A 113 11.08 8.82 -15.94
CA GLY A 113 11.76 8.47 -14.68
C GLY A 113 11.75 6.98 -14.38
N TYR A 114 12.68 6.52 -13.54
CA TYR A 114 12.94 5.10 -13.28
C TYR A 114 12.61 4.65 -11.84
N TYR A 115 12.31 5.61 -10.95
CA TYR A 115 12.07 5.32 -9.54
C TYR A 115 10.62 4.85 -9.29
N GLY A 116 10.46 3.82 -8.46
CA GLY A 116 9.16 3.24 -8.07
C GLY A 116 8.16 4.28 -7.53
N GLY A 117 8.65 5.26 -6.78
CA GLY A 117 7.84 6.36 -6.24
C GLY A 117 7.37 7.37 -7.30
N GLN A 118 7.96 7.36 -8.49
CA GLN A 118 7.57 8.27 -9.58
C GLN A 118 6.60 7.63 -10.57
N VAL A 119 6.78 6.33 -10.85
CA VAL A 119 6.02 5.63 -11.91
C VAL A 119 4.96 4.68 -11.32
N ALA A 120 5.31 3.86 -10.33
CA ALA A 120 4.38 2.88 -9.75
C ALA A 120 3.42 3.51 -8.72
N ALA A 121 3.86 4.56 -8.02
CA ALA A 121 3.04 5.23 -7.01
C ALA A 121 1.79 5.95 -7.57
N PRO A 122 1.84 6.69 -8.71
CA PRO A 122 0.61 7.26 -9.29
C PRO A 122 -0.39 6.21 -9.74
N VAL A 123 0.09 5.11 -10.34
CA VAL A 123 -0.78 3.97 -10.71
C VAL A 123 -1.42 3.37 -9.45
N PHE A 124 -0.65 3.24 -8.37
CA PHE A 124 -1.21 2.80 -7.10
C PHE A 124 -2.31 3.75 -6.59
N GLN A 125 -2.06 5.06 -6.62
CA GLN A 125 -2.98 6.09 -6.14
C GLN A 125 -4.31 6.04 -6.90
N GLU A 126 -4.27 5.97 -8.22
CA GLU A 126 -5.46 5.91 -9.07
C GLU A 126 -6.28 4.61 -8.85
N VAL A 127 -5.62 3.45 -8.88
CA VAL A 127 -6.31 2.16 -8.74
C VAL A 127 -6.86 1.98 -7.32
N MET A 128 -6.08 2.33 -6.30
CA MET A 128 -6.51 2.22 -4.90
C MET A 128 -7.68 3.15 -4.60
N SER A 129 -7.64 4.40 -5.07
CA SER A 129 -8.74 5.36 -4.90
C SER A 129 -10.06 4.82 -5.46
N ASN A 130 -10.03 4.31 -6.70
CA ASN A 130 -11.21 3.71 -7.32
C ASN A 130 -11.68 2.44 -6.59
N ALA A 131 -10.76 1.56 -6.19
CA ALA A 131 -11.10 0.33 -5.48
C ALA A 131 -11.77 0.62 -4.12
N LEU A 132 -11.24 1.56 -3.34
CA LEU A 132 -11.82 2.00 -2.06
C LEU A 132 -13.25 2.53 -2.26
N ARG A 133 -13.47 3.32 -3.32
CA ARG A 133 -14.80 3.85 -3.66
C ARG A 133 -15.78 2.78 -4.12
N ILE A 134 -15.37 1.87 -4.99
CA ILE A 134 -16.21 0.77 -5.49
C ILE A 134 -16.64 -0.15 -4.36
N LEU A 135 -15.75 -0.42 -3.41
CA LEU A 135 -15.99 -1.30 -2.27
C LEU A 135 -16.63 -0.59 -1.08
N ASP A 136 -17.01 0.69 -1.24
CA ASP A 136 -17.66 1.50 -0.20
C ASP A 136 -16.92 1.50 1.14
N ILE A 137 -15.58 1.62 1.07
CA ILE A 137 -14.73 1.67 2.26
C ILE A 137 -14.75 3.10 2.79
N ALA A 138 -15.03 3.29 4.08
CA ALA A 138 -15.09 4.62 4.67
C ALA A 138 -13.70 5.32 4.71
N PRO A 139 -13.63 6.62 4.37
CA PRO A 139 -12.43 7.45 4.56
C PRO A 139 -11.95 7.47 6.02
N ASP A 140 -10.64 7.50 6.24
CA ASP A 140 -10.01 7.55 7.58
C ASP A 140 -9.05 8.73 7.79
N ASP A 141 -8.99 9.64 6.80
CA ASP A 141 -8.33 10.93 6.88
C ASP A 141 -9.24 12.05 6.34
N LEU A 142 -10.14 12.54 7.17
CA LEU A 142 -11.02 13.67 6.82
C LEU A 142 -10.33 15.03 6.97
N SER A 143 -9.09 15.05 7.47
CA SER A 143 -8.41 16.31 7.79
C SER A 143 -8.03 17.10 6.54
N GLU A 144 -7.75 16.42 5.42
CA GLU A 144 -7.51 17.08 4.13
C GLU A 144 -8.81 17.52 3.44
N LEU A 145 -9.91 16.76 3.57
CA LEU A 145 -11.23 17.14 3.06
C LEU A 145 -11.79 18.38 3.77
N ALA A 146 -11.48 18.57 5.05
CA ALA A 146 -11.85 19.78 5.78
C ALA A 146 -11.10 21.02 5.27
N ARG A 147 -9.80 20.86 4.94
CA ARG A 147 -8.95 21.94 4.42
C ARG A 147 -9.32 22.34 2.99
N SER A 148 -9.67 21.39 2.12
CA SER A 148 -10.10 21.68 0.75
C SER A 148 -11.47 22.36 0.67
N ASN A 149 -12.33 22.15 1.67
CA ASN A 149 -13.64 22.79 1.80
C ASN A 149 -13.62 24.11 2.59
N GLY A 150 -12.43 24.65 2.94
CA GLY A 150 -12.30 25.92 3.64
C GLY A 150 -12.84 25.92 5.09
N VAL A 151 -12.96 24.74 5.70
CA VAL A 151 -13.34 24.61 7.11
C VAL A 151 -12.06 24.60 7.93
N GLU A 152 -11.69 25.76 8.50
CA GLU A 152 -10.59 25.81 9.45
C GLU A 152 -10.93 24.95 10.69
N PRO A 153 -9.98 24.12 11.18
CA PRO A 153 -10.18 23.43 12.44
C PRO A 153 -10.20 24.47 13.56
N GLY A 154 -11.37 24.61 14.20
CA GLY A 154 -11.58 25.50 15.34
C GLY A 154 -10.58 25.24 16.47
N ALA A 155 -10.14 26.35 17.07
CA ALA A 155 -9.22 26.47 18.20
C ALA A 155 -9.63 25.69 19.45
#